data_AF-E6UC77-F1
#
_entry.id   AF-E6UC77-F1
#
_cell.length_a   1.000
_cell.length_b   1.000
_cell.length_c   1.000
_cell.angle_alpha   90.00
_cell.angle_beta   90.00
_cell.angle_gamma   90.00
#
_symmetry.space_group_name_H-M   'P 1'
#
loop_
_entity.id
_entity.type
_entity.pdbx_description
1 polymer ?
#
loop_
_entity_poly.entity_id
_entity_poly.type
_entity_poly.pdbx_seq_one_letter_code
_entity_poly.pdbx_strand_id
1 'polypeptide(L)'
;MNTKHIATDENFYICDGCKIYYSTEEEDDGSIWLIGTRESISDIRDFYIPNTINGAPVVYIEGDIFDYNTVLERFIAEEDNEYFRVYEGGLYSKDMKKLYFMPPKFDGKVFFVPEGVRWIGDTALNAKSLETIVIPEGCKRMIEYSCAGMRSLKRIYIPKSMEFIGFKAFSFTAPEEVFYEGSEEDKARIDFCDEGFNAGLINAVWHYNCPMPKSEDEIK
;
A
#
# COMPACT_ATOMS: atom_id res chain seq x y z
N MET A 1 10.92 22.35 -12.48
CA MET A 1 11.59 21.18 -13.11
C MET A 1 12.74 20.77 -12.21
N ASN A 2 12.51 19.82 -11.30
CA ASN A 2 13.52 19.33 -10.36
C ASN A 2 14.10 18.02 -10.88
N THR A 3 14.70 18.05 -12.07
CA THR A 3 15.33 16.88 -12.69
C THR A 3 16.72 16.63 -12.06
N LYS A 4 16.74 16.30 -10.77
CA LYS A 4 17.97 15.93 -10.04
C LYS A 4 18.30 14.44 -10.05
N HIS A 5 17.49 13.63 -10.74
CA HIS A 5 17.58 12.16 -10.67
C HIS A 5 17.85 11.55 -12.04
N ILE A 6 18.97 11.89 -12.66
CA ILE A 6 19.45 11.20 -13.88
C ILE A 6 20.96 11.00 -13.76
N ALA A 7 21.34 9.92 -13.11
CA ALA A 7 22.63 9.29 -13.31
C ALA A 7 22.34 7.79 -13.36
N THR A 8 22.33 7.23 -14.58
CA THR A 8 22.20 5.80 -14.79
C THR A 8 23.59 5.22 -15.01
N ASP A 9 23.99 4.31 -14.14
CA ASP A 9 25.08 3.39 -14.36
C ASP A 9 24.52 2.01 -13.99
N GLU A 10 24.69 1.01 -14.87
CA GLU A 10 24.40 -0.40 -14.57
C GLU A 10 22.99 -0.70 -13.98
N ASN A 11 21.89 -0.30 -14.63
CA ASN A 11 20.49 -0.59 -14.22
C ASN A 11 20.02 0.03 -12.89
N PHE A 12 20.64 1.15 -12.47
CA PHE A 12 20.19 1.91 -11.30
C PHE A 12 19.81 3.35 -11.66
N TYR A 13 18.84 3.91 -10.95
CA TYR A 13 18.67 5.37 -10.87
C TYR A 13 18.89 5.85 -9.43
N ILE A 14 19.26 7.11 -9.26
CA ILE A 14 19.58 7.68 -7.94
C ILE A 14 18.34 8.36 -7.35
N CYS A 15 17.88 7.88 -6.20
CA CYS A 15 16.78 8.45 -5.42
C CYS A 15 17.28 8.76 -4.00
N ASP A 16 17.16 10.01 -3.56
CA ASP A 16 17.60 10.45 -2.23
C ASP A 16 19.04 10.01 -1.84
N GLY A 17 19.94 9.99 -2.83
CA GLY A 17 21.33 9.55 -2.65
C GLY A 17 21.53 8.03 -2.63
N CYS A 18 20.46 7.25 -2.69
CA CYS A 18 20.49 5.79 -2.79
C CYS A 18 20.33 5.33 -4.24
N LYS A 19 20.91 4.18 -4.57
CA LYS A 19 20.69 3.51 -5.86
C LYS A 19 19.39 2.74 -5.79
N ILE A 20 18.50 2.88 -6.77
CA ILE A 20 17.30 2.05 -6.93
C ILE A 20 17.47 1.21 -8.19
N TYR A 21 17.35 -0.10 -8.04
CA TYR A 21 17.42 -1.02 -9.16
C TYR A 21 16.14 -0.94 -9.99
N TYR A 22 16.30 -1.04 -11.31
CA TYR A 22 15.18 -1.15 -12.23
C TYR A 22 15.46 -2.21 -13.29
N SER A 23 14.40 -2.91 -13.71
CA SER A 23 14.45 -3.94 -14.75
C SER A 23 13.65 -3.50 -15.97
N THR A 24 14.15 -3.84 -17.16
CA THR A 24 13.44 -3.75 -18.44
C THR A 24 13.13 -5.14 -19.01
N GLU A 25 13.40 -6.20 -18.25
CA GLU A 25 13.28 -7.59 -18.72
C GLU A 25 11.94 -8.24 -18.31
N GLU A 26 11.13 -7.54 -17.49
CA GLU A 26 9.84 -8.05 -17.01
C GLU A 26 8.76 -8.04 -18.10
N GLU A 27 8.89 -7.13 -19.07
CA GLU A 27 7.95 -6.97 -20.19
C GLU A 27 8.74 -6.89 -21.50
N ASP A 28 8.25 -7.54 -22.55
CA ASP A 28 8.87 -7.54 -23.89
C ASP A 28 8.77 -6.16 -24.59
N ASP A 29 8.10 -5.18 -23.98
CA ASP A 29 7.88 -3.83 -24.52
C ASP A 29 8.92 -2.78 -24.08
N GLY A 30 9.87 -3.18 -23.21
CA GLY A 30 10.92 -2.31 -22.70
C GLY A 30 10.46 -1.34 -21.62
N SER A 31 9.27 -1.53 -21.06
CA SER A 31 8.82 -0.80 -19.88
C SER A 31 9.65 -1.14 -18.64
N ILE A 32 9.67 -0.20 -17.69
CA ILE A 32 10.52 -0.28 -16.51
C ILE A 32 9.70 -0.65 -15.28
N TRP A 33 10.23 -1.64 -14.56
CA TRP A 33 9.80 -2.03 -13.22
C TRP A 33 10.85 -1.57 -12.22
N LEU A 34 10.44 -0.84 -11.19
CA LEU A 34 11.30 -0.54 -10.04
C LEU A 34 11.27 -1.72 -9.08
N ILE A 35 12.45 -2.22 -8.72
CA ILE A 35 12.63 -3.49 -8.01
C ILE A 35 13.39 -3.28 -6.71
N GLY A 36 12.94 -3.96 -5.66
CA GLY A 36 13.56 -3.94 -4.34
C GLY A 36 14.84 -4.76 -4.30
N THR A 37 15.98 -4.14 -3.97
CA THR A 37 17.16 -4.89 -3.52
C THR A 37 17.54 -4.47 -2.10
N ARG A 38 17.98 -5.42 -1.27
CA ARG A 38 18.33 -5.19 0.14
C ARG A 38 19.34 -4.06 0.37
N GLU A 39 20.20 -3.80 -0.61
CA GLU A 39 21.30 -2.84 -0.51
C GLU A 39 20.88 -1.39 -0.80
N SER A 40 19.64 -1.17 -1.27
CA SER A 40 19.28 0.02 -2.05
C SER A 40 18.34 1.02 -1.34
N ILE A 41 17.66 0.62 -0.28
CA ILE A 41 16.38 1.27 0.08
C ILE A 41 16.22 1.67 1.55
N SER A 42 17.13 1.35 2.48
CA SER A 42 16.86 1.53 3.92
C SER A 42 16.78 2.99 4.38
N ASP A 43 17.46 3.90 3.67
CA ASP A 43 17.73 5.26 4.16
C ASP A 43 16.98 6.35 3.38
N ILE A 44 16.16 5.96 2.40
CA ILE A 44 15.39 6.90 1.57
C ILE A 44 14.26 7.50 2.40
N ARG A 45 14.24 8.82 2.50
CA ARG A 45 13.19 9.61 3.16
C ARG A 45 12.18 10.15 2.17
N ASP A 46 12.65 10.57 1.00
CA ASP A 46 11.81 11.08 -0.08
C ASP A 46 12.00 10.20 -1.32
N PHE A 47 10.98 9.39 -1.66
CA PHE A 47 11.04 8.51 -2.83
C PHE A 47 10.48 9.19 -4.08
N TYR A 48 11.35 9.48 -5.05
CA TYR A 48 11.04 10.15 -6.30
C TYR A 48 10.69 9.13 -7.39
N ILE A 49 9.48 9.21 -7.95
CA ILE A 49 8.99 8.34 -9.02
C ILE A 49 9.03 9.10 -10.35
N PRO A 50 10.02 8.82 -11.22
CA PRO A 50 10.07 9.41 -12.55
C PRO A 50 8.98 8.80 -13.45
N ASN A 51 8.50 9.55 -14.44
CA ASN A 51 7.64 9.04 -15.50
C ASN A 51 8.43 8.13 -16.44
N THR A 52 9.70 8.48 -16.71
CA THR A 52 10.60 7.70 -17.56
C THR A 52 12.01 7.64 -16.98
N ILE A 53 12.74 6.55 -17.28
CA ILE A 53 14.18 6.44 -17.06
C ILE A 53 14.82 6.13 -18.42
N ASN A 54 15.76 6.96 -18.86
CA ASN A 54 16.38 6.85 -20.20
C ASN A 54 15.37 6.79 -21.36
N GLY A 55 14.22 7.46 -21.20
CA GLY A 55 13.15 7.51 -22.20
C GLY A 55 12.19 6.32 -22.19
N ALA A 56 12.45 5.28 -21.39
CA ALA A 56 11.52 4.17 -21.18
C ALA A 56 10.56 4.46 -20.01
N PRO A 57 9.27 4.12 -20.13
CA PRO A 57 8.26 4.45 -19.11
C PRO A 57 8.43 3.59 -17.87
N VAL A 58 8.30 4.20 -16.69
CA VAL A 58 8.21 3.46 -15.42
C VAL A 58 6.75 3.12 -15.19
N VAL A 59 6.42 1.83 -15.25
CA VAL A 59 5.03 1.35 -15.26
C VAL A 59 4.68 0.53 -14.02
N TYR A 60 5.69 0.03 -13.31
CA TYR A 60 5.49 -0.82 -12.15
C TYR A 60 6.51 -0.53 -11.04
N ILE A 61 6.07 -0.78 -9.81
CA ILE A 61 6.89 -0.73 -8.61
C ILE A 61 6.55 -1.97 -7.80
N GLU A 62 7.55 -2.80 -7.54
CA GLU A 62 7.37 -4.02 -6.75
C GLU A 62 6.96 -3.73 -5.31
N GLY A 63 6.16 -4.63 -4.73
CA GLY A 63 5.63 -4.49 -3.37
C GLY A 63 6.74 -4.36 -2.33
N ASP A 64 7.71 -5.27 -2.38
CA ASP A 64 8.76 -5.40 -1.36
C ASP A 64 9.91 -4.38 -1.49
N ILE A 65 9.82 -3.43 -2.44
CA ILE A 65 10.81 -2.35 -2.61
C ILE A 65 10.96 -1.46 -1.37
N PHE A 66 10.05 -1.53 -0.40
CA PHE A 66 10.12 -0.75 0.84
C PHE A 66 10.18 -1.60 2.11
N ASP A 67 10.32 -2.93 2.02
CA ASP A 67 10.28 -3.83 3.18
C ASP A 67 11.25 -3.46 4.31
N TYR A 68 12.44 -2.98 3.93
CA TYR A 68 13.50 -2.60 4.87
C TYR A 68 13.59 -1.09 5.09
N ASN A 69 12.77 -0.29 4.41
CA ASN A 69 12.74 1.13 4.62
C ASN A 69 11.80 1.47 5.79
N THR A 70 12.36 2.01 6.86
CA THR A 70 11.60 2.42 8.05
C THR A 70 11.57 3.94 8.26
N VAL A 71 12.20 4.69 7.35
CA VAL A 71 12.40 6.14 7.45
C VAL A 71 11.76 6.93 6.30
N LEU A 72 11.16 6.27 5.32
CA LEU A 72 10.45 6.89 4.20
C LEU A 72 9.28 7.72 4.69
N GLU A 73 9.38 9.03 4.42
CA GLU A 73 8.45 10.07 4.85
C GLU A 73 7.42 10.40 3.78
N ARG A 74 7.81 10.41 2.50
CA ARG A 74 6.88 10.74 1.42
C ARG A 74 7.29 10.17 0.07
N PHE A 75 6.28 10.01 -0.78
CA PHE A 75 6.43 9.78 -2.21
C PHE A 75 6.35 11.10 -2.98
N ILE A 76 7.06 11.20 -4.10
CA ILE A 76 7.05 12.35 -5.00
C ILE A 76 7.01 11.82 -6.44
N ALA A 77 5.86 11.93 -7.10
CA ALA A 77 5.74 11.58 -8.52
C ALA A 77 5.90 12.82 -9.40
N GLU A 78 6.48 12.66 -10.60
CA GLU A 78 6.49 13.71 -11.62
C GLU A 78 5.06 14.15 -11.99
N GLU A 79 4.87 15.45 -12.28
CA GLU A 79 3.53 16.04 -12.49
C GLU A 79 2.77 15.38 -13.65
N ASP A 80 3.48 15.02 -14.70
CA ASP A 80 2.99 14.37 -15.91
C ASP A 80 3.11 12.83 -15.87
N ASN A 81 3.39 12.24 -14.71
CA ASN A 81 3.52 10.79 -14.58
C ASN A 81 2.22 10.08 -15.04
N GLU A 82 2.32 9.17 -16.01
CA GLU A 82 1.16 8.55 -16.66
C GLU A 82 0.59 7.36 -15.87
N TYR A 83 1.39 6.77 -14.98
CA TYR A 83 1.09 5.50 -14.31
C TYR A 83 0.79 5.65 -12.82
N PHE A 84 1.40 6.65 -12.18
CA PHE A 84 1.37 6.86 -10.74
C PHE A 84 0.89 8.26 -10.36
N ARG A 85 0.34 8.34 -9.15
CA ARG A 85 -0.04 9.61 -8.51
C ARG A 85 0.20 9.52 -7.02
N VAL A 86 0.70 10.60 -6.45
CA VAL A 86 0.72 10.81 -5.00
C VAL A 86 -0.53 11.56 -4.58
N TYR A 87 -1.24 11.06 -3.58
CA TYR A 87 -2.46 11.67 -3.03
C TYR A 87 -2.50 11.45 -1.52
N GLU A 88 -2.67 12.51 -0.73
CA GLU A 88 -2.70 12.43 0.75
C GLU A 88 -1.53 11.61 1.33
N GLY A 89 -0.34 11.76 0.77
CA GLY A 89 0.89 11.09 1.21
C GLY A 89 1.08 9.67 0.68
N GLY A 90 0.02 8.98 0.23
CA GLY A 90 0.12 7.65 -0.37
C GLY A 90 0.46 7.67 -1.86
N LEU A 91 1.02 6.56 -2.36
CA LEU A 91 1.24 6.30 -3.78
C LEU A 91 0.12 5.44 -4.36
N TYR A 92 -0.47 5.88 -5.46
CA TYR A 92 -1.60 5.23 -6.12
C TYR A 92 -1.34 5.03 -7.61
N SER A 93 -2.14 4.15 -8.22
CA SER A 93 -2.30 4.13 -9.67
C SER A 93 -2.87 5.47 -10.15
N LYS A 94 -2.53 5.87 -11.38
CA LYS A 94 -2.99 7.15 -11.94
C LYS A 94 -4.51 7.31 -11.91
N ASP A 95 -5.24 6.21 -12.10
CA ASP A 95 -6.70 6.14 -12.08
C ASP A 95 -7.31 6.04 -10.67
N MET A 96 -6.48 6.12 -9.62
CA MET A 96 -6.86 6.02 -8.20
C MET A 96 -7.50 4.68 -7.79
N LYS A 97 -7.47 3.64 -8.63
CA LYS A 97 -8.07 2.35 -8.27
C LYS A 97 -7.18 1.46 -7.41
N LYS A 98 -5.87 1.66 -7.39
CA LYS A 98 -4.93 0.89 -6.57
C LYS A 98 -4.16 1.81 -5.63
N LEU A 99 -4.20 1.52 -4.34
CA LEU A 99 -3.21 2.02 -3.39
C LEU A 99 -1.99 1.11 -3.49
N TYR A 100 -0.84 1.65 -3.91
CA TYR A 100 0.41 0.92 -3.92
C TYR A 100 1.06 0.95 -2.54
N PHE A 101 1.29 2.14 -1.97
CA PHE A 101 2.02 2.28 -0.71
C PHE A 101 1.59 3.48 0.10
N MET A 102 1.62 3.34 1.42
CA MET A 102 1.63 4.43 2.39
C MET A 102 3.02 4.49 3.04
N PRO A 103 3.66 5.67 3.15
CA PRO A 103 4.98 5.77 3.78
C PRO A 103 4.97 5.21 5.22
N PRO A 104 5.98 4.43 5.62
CA PRO A 104 6.09 3.88 6.98
C PRO A 104 6.19 4.96 8.06
N LYS A 105 6.64 6.18 7.71
CA LYS A 105 6.65 7.35 8.61
C LYS A 105 5.37 8.19 8.59
N PHE A 106 4.32 7.79 7.88
CA PHE A 106 3.00 8.40 8.06
C PHE A 106 2.69 8.45 9.56
N ASP A 107 2.39 9.64 10.10
CA ASP A 107 2.29 9.88 11.54
C ASP A 107 0.85 9.96 12.05
N GLY A 108 -0.12 9.95 11.12
CA GLY A 108 -1.54 9.88 11.44
C GLY A 108 -1.90 8.59 12.19
N LYS A 109 -2.95 8.70 13.02
CA LYS A 109 -3.50 7.57 13.78
C LYS A 109 -4.62 6.86 13.05
N VAL A 110 -5.32 7.59 12.20
CA VAL A 110 -6.40 7.10 11.38
C VAL A 110 -6.00 7.29 9.92
N PHE A 111 -6.28 6.29 9.10
CA PHE A 111 -6.15 6.42 7.66
C PHE A 111 -7.45 5.99 6.97
N PHE A 112 -8.01 6.93 6.21
CA PHE A 112 -9.12 6.67 5.30
C PHE A 112 -8.53 6.36 3.94
N VAL A 113 -8.70 5.13 3.47
CA VAL A 113 -8.38 4.80 2.09
C VAL A 113 -9.34 5.60 1.18
N PRO A 114 -8.84 6.35 0.17
CA PRO A 114 -9.69 7.20 -0.64
C PRO A 114 -10.80 6.46 -1.39
N GLU A 115 -11.95 7.11 -1.51
CA GLU A 115 -13.08 6.63 -2.31
C GLU A 115 -12.65 6.31 -3.75
N GLY A 116 -13.17 5.20 -4.29
CA GLY A 116 -12.84 4.71 -5.63
C GLY A 116 -11.67 3.73 -5.69
N VAL A 117 -10.86 3.62 -4.65
CA VAL A 117 -9.85 2.56 -4.51
C VAL A 117 -10.54 1.19 -4.49
N ARG A 118 -10.04 0.28 -5.33
CA ARG A 118 -10.54 -1.09 -5.52
C ARG A 118 -9.58 -2.15 -5.00
N TRP A 119 -8.28 -1.83 -5.00
CA TRP A 119 -7.20 -2.73 -4.60
C TRP A 119 -6.26 -2.03 -3.61
N ILE A 120 -6.00 -2.67 -2.48
CA ILE A 120 -4.89 -2.34 -1.58
C ILE A 120 -3.75 -3.28 -1.92
N GLY A 121 -2.65 -2.74 -2.44
CA GLY A 121 -1.52 -3.47 -2.99
C GLY A 121 -0.76 -4.33 -1.98
N ASP A 122 0.18 -5.11 -2.51
CA ASP A 122 1.15 -5.85 -1.70
C ASP A 122 1.90 -4.87 -0.80
N THR A 123 2.09 -5.23 0.48
CA THR A 123 2.87 -4.44 1.48
C THR A 123 2.45 -2.98 1.60
N ALA A 124 1.25 -2.64 1.12
CA ALA A 124 0.82 -1.25 0.93
C ALA A 124 0.77 -0.44 2.22
N LEU A 125 0.42 -1.06 3.35
CA LEU A 125 0.30 -0.39 4.64
C LEU A 125 1.32 -0.96 5.63
N ASN A 126 2.34 -0.16 5.94
CA ASN A 126 3.40 -0.49 6.90
C ASN A 126 3.64 0.64 7.93
N ALA A 127 2.74 1.62 8.01
CA ALA A 127 2.85 2.74 8.94
C ALA A 127 2.60 2.28 10.38
N LYS A 128 3.66 2.29 11.20
CA LYS A 128 3.61 1.74 12.57
C LYS A 128 2.84 2.60 13.56
N SER A 129 2.48 3.82 13.19
CA SER A 129 1.69 4.78 13.98
C SER A 129 0.19 4.51 13.89
N LEU A 130 -0.27 3.87 12.81
CA LEU A 130 -1.69 3.68 12.50
C LEU A 130 -2.37 2.78 13.53
N GLU A 131 -3.48 3.28 14.06
CA GLU A 131 -4.33 2.59 15.01
C GLU A 131 -5.69 2.22 14.41
N THR A 132 -6.14 2.96 13.38
CA THR A 132 -7.39 2.69 12.69
C THR A 132 -7.24 2.84 11.18
N ILE A 133 -7.76 1.88 10.43
CA ILE A 133 -7.87 1.95 8.97
C ILE A 133 -9.35 1.87 8.59
N VAL A 134 -9.76 2.76 7.69
CA VAL A 134 -11.10 2.76 7.10
C VAL A 134 -10.99 2.48 5.61
N ILE A 135 -11.51 1.33 5.18
CA ILE A 135 -11.53 0.92 3.78
C ILE A 135 -12.91 1.28 3.20
N PRO A 136 -12.99 2.05 2.10
CA PRO A 136 -14.25 2.55 1.57
C PRO A 136 -15.04 1.44 0.87
N GLU A 137 -16.36 1.64 0.80
CA GLU A 137 -17.23 0.76 0.03
C GLU A 137 -16.83 0.76 -1.45
N GLY A 138 -16.85 -0.43 -2.04
CA GLY A 138 -16.37 -0.69 -3.38
C GLY A 138 -14.92 -1.16 -3.45
N CYS A 139 -14.13 -1.11 -2.37
CA CYS A 139 -12.85 -1.80 -2.30
C CYS A 139 -13.06 -3.31 -2.23
N LYS A 140 -12.42 -4.05 -3.14
CA LYS A 140 -12.68 -5.49 -3.34
C LYS A 140 -11.58 -6.38 -2.81
N ARG A 141 -10.33 -5.91 -2.83
CA ARG A 141 -9.18 -6.78 -2.59
C ARG A 141 -8.11 -6.10 -1.75
N MET A 142 -7.66 -6.83 -0.74
CA MET A 142 -6.39 -6.61 -0.06
C MET A 142 -5.42 -7.68 -0.53
N ILE A 143 -4.29 -7.28 -1.08
CA ILE A 143 -3.29 -8.17 -1.66
C ILE A 143 -2.35 -8.70 -0.55
N GLU A 144 -1.48 -9.65 -0.89
CA GLU A 144 -0.54 -10.30 0.02
C GLU A 144 0.22 -9.27 0.87
N TYR A 145 0.41 -9.54 2.16
CA TYR A 145 1.16 -8.67 3.09
C TYR A 145 0.67 -7.22 3.23
N SER A 146 -0.46 -6.84 2.64
CA SER A 146 -0.97 -5.46 2.58
C SER A 146 -1.07 -4.71 3.90
N CYS A 147 -1.15 -5.41 5.04
CA CYS A 147 -1.21 -4.86 6.40
C CYS A 147 -0.23 -5.58 7.35
N ALA A 148 0.85 -6.17 6.84
CA ALA A 148 1.74 -7.01 7.63
C ALA A 148 2.56 -6.21 8.67
N GLY A 149 2.65 -6.74 9.89
CA GLY A 149 3.45 -6.18 10.97
C GLY A 149 2.98 -4.83 11.53
N MET A 150 1.74 -4.41 11.28
CA MET A 150 1.15 -3.20 11.85
C MET A 150 0.71 -3.42 13.31
N ARG A 151 1.69 -3.46 14.22
CA ARG A 151 1.48 -3.81 15.64
C ARG A 151 0.62 -2.81 16.44
N SER A 152 0.42 -1.60 15.93
CA SER A 152 -0.41 -0.58 16.57
C SER A 152 -1.85 -0.56 16.06
N LEU A 153 -2.17 -1.32 15.00
CA LEU A 153 -3.52 -1.37 14.45
C LEU A 153 -4.45 -2.00 15.49
N LYS A 154 -5.44 -1.22 15.94
CA LYS A 154 -6.47 -1.67 16.89
C LYS A 154 -7.80 -1.91 16.21
N ARG A 155 -8.14 -1.09 15.23
CA ARG A 155 -9.44 -1.17 14.54
C ARG A 155 -9.27 -1.16 13.04
N ILE A 156 -10.10 -1.94 12.36
CA ILE A 156 -10.23 -1.85 10.91
C ILE A 156 -11.70 -1.88 10.53
N TYR A 157 -12.08 -0.98 9.62
CA TYR A 157 -13.39 -0.96 9.00
C TYR A 157 -13.27 -1.60 7.62
N ILE A 158 -14.03 -2.67 7.41
CA ILE A 158 -14.00 -3.47 6.18
C ILE A 158 -15.36 -3.30 5.47
N PRO A 159 -15.38 -2.91 4.19
CA PRO A 159 -16.61 -2.69 3.44
C PRO A 159 -17.26 -4.01 3.05
N LYS A 160 -18.57 -3.98 2.78
CA LYS A 160 -19.31 -5.18 2.35
C LYS A 160 -18.83 -5.68 1.00
N SER A 161 -18.30 -4.80 0.15
CA SER A 161 -17.71 -5.16 -1.15
C SER A 161 -16.42 -5.96 -1.08
N MET A 162 -15.82 -6.16 0.09
CA MET A 162 -14.57 -6.91 0.22
C MET A 162 -14.80 -8.36 -0.22
N GLU A 163 -13.98 -8.82 -1.17
CA GLU A 163 -14.09 -10.17 -1.77
C GLU A 163 -12.87 -11.04 -1.40
N PHE A 164 -11.70 -10.41 -1.21
CA PHE A 164 -10.44 -11.14 -1.04
C PHE A 164 -9.47 -10.42 -0.11
N ILE A 165 -8.88 -11.19 0.81
CA ILE A 165 -7.79 -10.78 1.69
C ILE A 165 -6.66 -11.78 1.50
N GLY A 166 -5.56 -11.31 0.92
CA GLY A 166 -4.46 -12.15 0.44
C GLY A 166 -3.66 -12.83 1.53
N PHE A 167 -2.82 -13.77 1.10
CA PHE A 167 -1.91 -14.50 1.97
C PHE A 167 -1.08 -13.55 2.83
N LYS A 168 -1.04 -13.81 4.14
CA LYS A 168 -0.27 -13.01 5.11
C LYS A 168 -0.61 -11.51 5.15
N ALA A 169 -1.74 -11.07 4.61
CA ALA A 169 -2.18 -9.67 4.66
C ALA A 169 -2.13 -9.10 6.10
N PHE A 170 -2.46 -9.91 7.11
CA PHE A 170 -2.41 -9.54 8.53
C PHE A 170 -1.36 -10.34 9.32
N SER A 171 -0.29 -10.79 8.67
CA SER A 171 0.81 -11.47 9.38
C SER A 171 1.43 -10.55 10.42
N PHE A 172 1.55 -11.01 11.66
CA PHE A 172 1.99 -10.22 12.82
C PHE A 172 1.18 -8.94 13.07
N THR A 173 -0.08 -8.92 12.62
CA THR A 173 -1.05 -7.85 12.83
C THR A 173 -2.33 -8.47 13.41
N ALA A 174 -2.79 -7.96 14.55
CA ALA A 174 -3.98 -8.47 15.21
C ALA A 174 -4.82 -7.27 15.71
N PRO A 175 -5.69 -6.70 14.86
CA PRO A 175 -6.62 -5.67 15.34
C PRO A 175 -7.49 -6.25 16.46
N GLU A 176 -7.81 -5.41 17.44
CA GLU A 176 -8.71 -5.75 18.53
C GLU A 176 -10.15 -5.91 18.00
N GLU A 177 -10.57 -4.99 17.12
CA GLU A 177 -11.93 -4.94 16.58
C GLU A 177 -11.95 -4.78 15.06
N VAL A 178 -12.90 -5.48 14.44
CA VAL A 178 -13.22 -5.36 13.02
C VAL A 178 -14.66 -4.88 12.90
N PHE A 179 -14.86 -3.74 12.26
CA PHE A 179 -16.18 -3.21 11.95
C PHE A 179 -16.50 -3.52 10.50
N TYR A 180 -17.30 -4.54 10.27
CA TYR A 180 -17.67 -5.01 8.94
C TYR A 180 -19.04 -4.44 8.54
N GLU A 181 -19.11 -3.87 7.35
CA GLU A 181 -20.38 -3.32 6.83
C GLU A 181 -21.38 -4.42 6.46
N GLY A 182 -20.90 -5.60 6.06
CA GLY A 182 -21.75 -6.74 5.75
C GLY A 182 -22.26 -7.50 6.99
N SER A 183 -23.11 -8.48 6.73
CA SER A 183 -23.55 -9.44 7.75
C SER A 183 -22.51 -10.54 7.98
N GLU A 184 -22.75 -11.41 8.97
CA GLU A 184 -21.91 -12.59 9.19
C GLU A 184 -21.95 -13.55 7.98
N GLU A 185 -23.10 -13.68 7.32
CA GLU A 185 -23.23 -14.46 6.09
C GLU A 185 -22.45 -13.84 4.91
N ASP A 186 -22.36 -12.51 4.85
CA ASP A 186 -21.54 -11.85 3.85
C ASP A 186 -20.05 -12.10 4.11
N LYS A 187 -19.60 -12.11 5.37
CA LYS A 187 -18.20 -12.41 5.73
C LYS A 187 -17.76 -13.79 5.25
N ALA A 188 -18.66 -14.78 5.27
CA ALA A 188 -18.37 -16.14 4.79
C ALA A 188 -18.05 -16.20 3.28
N ARG A 189 -18.29 -15.12 2.52
CA ARG A 189 -17.96 -15.03 1.09
C ARG A 189 -16.60 -14.39 0.82
N ILE A 190 -15.94 -13.86 1.85
CA ILE A 190 -14.60 -13.30 1.73
C ILE A 190 -13.61 -14.46 1.70
N ASP A 191 -12.79 -14.52 0.66
CA ASP A 191 -11.63 -15.42 0.64
C ASP A 191 -10.49 -14.79 1.44
N PHE A 192 -10.16 -15.39 2.59
CA PHE A 192 -9.08 -14.92 3.46
C PHE A 192 -7.71 -15.51 3.10
N CYS A 193 -7.61 -16.38 2.09
CA CYS A 193 -6.35 -17.03 1.68
C CYS A 193 -5.52 -17.50 2.89
N ASP A 194 -6.19 -18.08 3.90
CA ASP A 194 -5.64 -18.22 5.24
C ASP A 194 -5.01 -19.61 5.45
N GLU A 195 -3.68 -19.62 5.58
CA GLU A 195 -2.91 -20.75 6.11
C GLU A 195 -2.52 -20.52 7.59
N GLY A 196 -3.36 -19.80 8.33
CA GLY A 196 -3.14 -19.38 9.73
C GLY A 196 -2.42 -18.04 9.88
N PHE A 197 -2.02 -17.40 8.78
CA PHE A 197 -1.29 -16.13 8.81
C PHE A 197 -2.20 -14.90 8.91
N ASN A 198 -3.49 -15.04 8.62
CA ASN A 198 -4.49 -14.00 8.82
C ASN A 198 -5.29 -14.20 10.12
N ALA A 199 -4.85 -15.12 10.98
CA ALA A 199 -5.51 -15.45 12.25
C ALA A 199 -5.72 -14.23 13.17
N GLY A 200 -4.82 -13.24 13.13
CA GLY A 200 -4.97 -12.00 13.89
C GLY A 200 -6.22 -11.19 13.51
N LEU A 201 -6.53 -11.11 12.21
CA LEU A 201 -7.77 -10.49 11.72
C LEU A 201 -8.98 -11.39 12.00
N ILE A 202 -8.86 -12.68 11.69
CA ILE A 202 -9.99 -13.62 11.73
C ILE A 202 -10.52 -13.78 13.17
N ASN A 203 -9.62 -13.79 14.16
CA ASN A 203 -9.93 -13.98 15.58
C ASN A 203 -10.23 -12.67 16.34
N ALA A 204 -10.18 -11.52 15.67
CA ALA A 204 -10.56 -10.24 16.27
C ALA A 204 -12.04 -10.21 16.69
N VAL A 205 -12.47 -9.18 17.41
CA VAL A 205 -13.90 -8.99 17.71
C VAL A 205 -14.59 -8.38 16.48
N TRP A 206 -15.45 -9.15 15.81
CA TRP A 206 -16.20 -8.69 14.64
C TRP A 206 -17.54 -8.08 15.02
N HIS A 207 -17.76 -6.84 14.57
CA HIS A 207 -19.04 -6.13 14.62
C HIS A 207 -19.61 -6.07 13.21
N TYR A 208 -20.84 -6.54 13.02
CA TYR A 208 -21.48 -6.67 11.71
C TYR A 208 -22.49 -5.55 11.44
N ASN A 209 -22.84 -5.35 10.17
CA ASN A 209 -23.79 -4.32 9.72
C ASN A 209 -23.39 -2.90 10.17
N CYS A 210 -22.08 -2.63 10.21
CA CYS A 210 -21.52 -1.35 10.64
C CYS A 210 -21.28 -0.44 9.42
N PRO A 211 -22.00 0.69 9.27
CA PRO A 211 -21.76 1.60 8.15
C PRO A 211 -20.32 2.14 8.17
N MET A 212 -19.73 2.35 7.00
CA MET A 212 -18.38 2.90 6.88
C MET A 212 -18.35 4.37 7.34
N PRO A 213 -17.52 4.74 8.33
CA PRO A 213 -17.38 6.12 8.77
C PRO A 213 -16.74 6.95 7.66
N LYS A 214 -17.18 8.19 7.50
CA LYS A 214 -16.68 9.14 6.49
C LYS A 214 -15.74 10.20 7.05
N SER A 215 -15.58 10.23 8.36
CA SER A 215 -14.71 11.17 9.07
C SER A 215 -14.31 10.59 10.43
N GLU A 216 -13.28 11.17 11.06
CA GLU A 216 -12.79 10.70 12.37
C GLU A 216 -13.85 10.80 13.48
N ASP A 217 -14.73 11.79 13.41
CA ASP A 217 -15.81 11.99 14.39
C ASP A 217 -16.87 10.86 14.37
N GLU A 218 -16.91 10.06 13.30
CA GLU A 218 -17.82 8.92 13.15
C GLU A 218 -17.21 7.59 13.62
N ILE A 219 -15.91 7.58 13.97
CA ILE A 219 -15.21 6.38 14.43
C ILE A 219 -15.59 6.08 15.88
N LYS A 220 -15.99 4.83 16.12
CA LYS A 220 -16.30 4.30 17.46
C LYS A 220 -15.06 4.04 18.31
#